data_AF-A0A9E4XHJ2-F1
#
_entry.id   AF-A0A9E4XHJ2-F1
#
_cell.length_a   1.000
_cell.length_b   1.000
_cell.length_c   1.000
_cell.angle_alpha   90.00
_cell.angle_beta   90.00
_cell.angle_gamma   90.00
#
_symmetry.space_group_name_H-M   'P 1'
#
loop_
_entity.id
_entity.type
_entity.pdbx_description
1 polymer ?
#
loop_
_entity_poly.entity_id
_entity_poly.type
_entity_poly.pdbx_seq_one_letter_code
_entity_poly.pdbx_strand_id
1 'polypeptide(L)'
;RLGTAFTKNRSGVLGELDLMVQWWRDVLVLSQGKTELATNISRIDTLKTAADGLSTNSAANAIKAVQETMDHLERNANPRLALDNLMLALPTIS
;
A
#
# COMPACT_ATOMS: atom_id res chain seq x y z
N ARG A 1 15.22 6.51 3.53
CA ARG A 1 15.28 7.91 3.01
C ARG A 1 13.90 8.60 2.96
N LEU A 2 12.78 7.90 3.23
CA LEU A 2 11.43 8.46 3.16
C LEU A 2 11.06 9.40 4.33
N GLY A 3 11.49 9.10 5.56
CA GLY A 3 11.19 9.95 6.73
C GLY A 3 11.68 11.40 6.63
N THR A 4 12.83 11.64 6.00
CA THR A 4 13.35 13.00 5.71
C THR A 4 12.60 13.71 4.58
N ALA A 5 11.98 12.95 3.67
CA ALA A 5 11.20 13.50 2.57
C ALA A 5 9.82 13.99 3.06
N PHE A 6 9.22 13.30 4.04
CA PHE A 6 7.92 13.70 4.60
C PHE A 6 7.90 15.13 5.15
N THR A 7 8.89 15.52 5.96
CA THR A 7 8.94 16.87 6.53
C THR A 7 9.04 17.96 5.46
N LYS A 8 9.59 17.63 4.28
CA LYS A 8 9.74 18.55 3.14
C LYS A 8 8.56 18.49 2.16
N ASN A 9 7.84 17.36 2.10
CA ASN A 9 6.79 17.10 1.12
C ASN A 9 5.72 16.15 1.69
N ARG A 10 4.96 16.64 2.66
CA ARG A 10 3.89 15.87 3.33
C ARG A 10 2.81 15.39 2.35
N SER A 11 2.31 16.28 1.50
CA SER A 11 1.26 15.96 0.53
C SER A 11 1.73 14.92 -0.49
N GLY A 12 2.96 15.02 -0.97
CA GLY A 12 3.53 14.02 -1.87
C GLY A 12 3.64 12.65 -1.22
N VAL A 13 4.10 12.57 0.03
CA VAL A 13 4.18 11.27 0.72
C VAL A 13 2.80 10.67 0.99
N LEU A 14 1.80 11.48 1.38
CA LEU A 14 0.43 10.97 1.55
C LEU A 14 -0.17 10.52 0.21
N GLY A 15 0.15 11.19 -0.90
CA GLY A 15 -0.25 10.77 -2.24
C GLY A 15 0.37 9.42 -2.65
N GLU A 16 1.65 9.20 -2.36
CA GLU A 16 2.31 7.91 -2.59
C GLU A 16 1.66 6.79 -1.77
N LEU A 17 1.28 7.06 -0.50
CA LEU A 17 0.58 6.08 0.34
C LEU A 17 -0.83 5.78 -0.20
N ASP A 18 -1.55 6.77 -0.72
CA ASP A 18 -2.85 6.55 -1.36
C ASP A 18 -2.72 5.68 -2.62
N LEU A 19 -1.69 5.90 -3.44
CA LEU A 19 -1.37 5.03 -4.58
C LEU A 19 -1.07 3.59 -4.13
N MET A 20 -0.39 3.42 -2.98
CA MET A 20 -0.18 2.10 -2.40
C MET A 20 -1.49 1.44 -1.97
N VAL A 21 -2.45 2.18 -1.38
CA VAL A 21 -3.79 1.66 -1.05
C VAL A 21 -4.52 1.19 -2.31
N GLN A 22 -4.50 1.98 -3.38
CA GLN A 22 -5.12 1.63 -4.66
C GLN A 22 -4.49 0.35 -5.25
N TRP A 23 -3.16 0.25 -5.19
CA TRP A 23 -2.44 -0.93 -5.64
C TRP A 23 -2.83 -2.18 -4.84
N TRP A 24 -2.86 -2.11 -3.50
CA TRP A 24 -3.28 -3.24 -2.66
C TRP A 24 -4.76 -3.60 -2.82
N ARG A 25 -5.63 -2.63 -3.11
CA ARG A 25 -7.04 -2.87 -3.44
C ARG A 25 -7.17 -3.68 -4.72
N ASP A 26 -6.40 -3.36 -5.75
CA ASP A 26 -6.42 -4.12 -7.00
C ASP A 26 -5.91 -5.55 -6.80
N VAL A 27 -4.82 -5.74 -6.04
CA VAL A 27 -4.35 -7.08 -5.64
C VAL A 27 -5.43 -7.86 -4.90
N LEU A 28 -6.13 -7.21 -3.97
CA LEU A 28 -7.20 -7.83 -3.18
C LEU A 28 -8.35 -8.34 -4.06
N VAL A 29 -8.84 -7.53 -5.01
CA VAL A 29 -9.95 -7.94 -5.90
C VAL A 29 -9.50 -9.00 -6.90
N LEU A 30 -8.26 -8.89 -7.42
CA LEU A 30 -7.69 -9.88 -8.34
C LEU A 30 -7.46 -11.24 -7.66
N SER A 31 -7.04 -11.27 -6.39
CA SER A 31 -6.91 -12.50 -5.60
C SER A 31 -8.25 -13.26 -5.43
N GLN A 32 -9.37 -12.57 -5.62
CA GLN A 32 -10.73 -13.13 -5.57
C GLN A 32 -11.29 -13.45 -6.96
N GLY A 33 -10.50 -13.30 -8.03
CA GLY A 33 -10.93 -13.49 -9.42
C GLY A 33 -11.79 -12.34 -9.98
N LYS A 34 -11.99 -11.25 -9.24
CA LYS A 34 -12.86 -10.12 -9.61
C LYS A 34 -12.10 -9.08 -10.43
N THR A 35 -11.63 -9.49 -11.61
CA THR A 35 -10.81 -8.67 -12.50
C THR A 35 -11.52 -7.40 -12.96
N GLU A 36 -12.83 -7.45 -13.10
CA GLU A 36 -13.71 -6.34 -13.48
C GLU A 36 -13.73 -5.19 -12.46
N LEU A 37 -13.30 -5.44 -11.23
CA LEU A 37 -13.21 -4.42 -10.18
C LEU A 37 -11.83 -3.76 -10.09
N ALA A 38 -10.84 -4.25 -10.85
CA ALA A 38 -9.50 -3.68 -10.86
C ALA A 38 -9.49 -2.30 -11.54
N THR A 39 -8.77 -1.36 -10.95
CA THR A 39 -8.72 0.04 -11.43
C THR A 39 -7.49 0.30 -12.31
N ASN A 40 -6.36 -0.35 -12.04
CA ASN A 40 -5.11 -0.20 -12.79
C ASN A 40 -5.01 -1.17 -13.98
N ILE A 41 -5.91 -1.00 -14.95
CA ILE A 41 -6.03 -1.87 -16.14
C ILE A 41 -4.72 -1.99 -16.92
N SER A 42 -3.97 -0.88 -17.05
CA SER A 42 -2.68 -0.86 -17.77
C SER A 42 -1.58 -1.71 -17.11
N ARG A 43 -1.76 -2.11 -15.85
CA ARG A 43 -0.79 -2.90 -15.06
C ARG A 43 -1.37 -4.23 -14.58
N ILE A 44 -2.48 -4.66 -15.16
CA ILE A 44 -3.28 -5.77 -14.63
C ILE A 44 -2.51 -7.09 -14.59
N ASP A 45 -1.64 -7.36 -15.57
CA ASP A 45 -0.85 -8.60 -15.61
C ASP A 45 0.17 -8.64 -14.48
N THR A 46 0.85 -7.52 -14.20
CA THR A 46 1.76 -7.40 -13.05
C THR A 46 1.02 -7.59 -11.73
N LEU A 47 -0.18 -7.01 -11.62
CA LEU A 47 -1.02 -7.12 -10.43
C LEU A 47 -1.55 -8.55 -10.23
N LYS A 48 -1.86 -9.28 -11.31
CA LYS A 48 -2.24 -10.69 -11.25
C LYS A 48 -1.10 -11.56 -10.74
N THR A 49 0.12 -11.38 -11.25
CA THR A 49 1.29 -12.09 -10.73
C THR A 49 1.50 -11.83 -9.24
N ALA A 50 1.34 -10.58 -8.79
CA ALA A 50 1.42 -10.25 -7.37
C ALA A 50 0.28 -10.89 -6.55
N ALA A 51 -0.93 -10.93 -7.10
CA ALA A 51 -2.10 -11.54 -6.46
C ALA A 51 -1.98 -13.06 -6.33
N ASP A 52 -1.38 -13.74 -7.31
CA ASP A 52 -1.16 -15.20 -7.27
C ASP A 52 -0.26 -15.62 -6.10
N GLY A 53 0.69 -14.77 -5.72
CA GLY A 53 1.61 -14.99 -4.59
C GLY A 53 1.06 -14.61 -3.21
N LEU A 54 -0.16 -14.07 -3.13
CA LEU A 54 -0.68 -13.47 -1.90
C LEU A 54 -2.09 -13.92 -1.55
N SER A 55 -2.33 -14.11 -0.25
CA SER A 55 -3.70 -14.33 0.25
C SER A 55 -4.51 -13.03 0.25
N THR A 56 -5.82 -13.15 0.10
CA THR A 56 -6.79 -12.05 0.30
C THR A 56 -6.57 -11.34 1.64
N ASN A 57 -6.29 -12.09 2.72
CA ASN A 57 -6.00 -11.53 4.04
C ASN A 57 -4.70 -10.72 4.05
N SER A 58 -3.66 -11.18 3.34
CA SER A 58 -2.38 -10.47 3.24
C SER A 58 -2.58 -9.10 2.57
N ALA A 59 -3.33 -9.05 1.46
CA ALA A 59 -3.64 -7.79 0.78
C ALA A 59 -4.49 -6.86 1.65
N ALA A 60 -5.52 -7.39 2.35
CA ALA A 60 -6.35 -6.60 3.26
C ALA A 60 -5.54 -6.02 4.44
N ASN A 61 -4.63 -6.80 5.02
CA ASN A 61 -3.74 -6.34 6.08
C ASN A 61 -2.78 -5.26 5.59
N ALA A 62 -2.28 -5.36 4.36
CA ALA A 62 -1.44 -4.34 3.76
C ALA A 62 -2.19 -3.01 3.58
N ILE A 63 -3.44 -3.04 3.08
CA ILE A 63 -4.31 -1.85 3.01
C ILE A 63 -4.44 -1.20 4.38
N LYS A 64 -4.77 -2.00 5.40
CA LYS A 64 -4.95 -1.53 6.77
C LYS A 64 -3.67 -0.88 7.31
N ALA A 65 -2.51 -1.52 7.13
CA ALA A 65 -1.23 -1.00 7.60
C ALA A 65 -0.85 0.35 6.94
N VAL A 66 -1.12 0.49 5.63
CA VAL A 66 -0.89 1.76 4.91
C VAL A 66 -1.80 2.85 5.47
N GLN A 67 -3.09 2.57 5.66
CA GLN A 67 -4.05 3.55 6.18
C GLN A 67 -3.72 3.98 7.61
N GLU A 68 -3.37 3.04 8.50
CA GLU A 68 -2.92 3.34 9.86
C GLU A 68 -1.65 4.21 9.85
N THR A 69 -0.74 3.97 8.92
CA THR A 69 0.46 4.79 8.75
C THR A 69 0.11 6.21 8.32
N MET A 70 -0.83 6.38 7.39
CA MET A 70 -1.33 7.71 7.00
C MET A 70 -1.91 8.44 8.21
N ASP A 71 -2.77 7.79 8.99
CA ASP A 71 -3.36 8.36 10.21
C ASP A 71 -2.29 8.80 11.22
N HIS A 72 -1.24 7.98 11.41
CA HIS A 72 -0.13 8.32 12.29
C HIS A 72 0.66 9.54 11.80
N LEU A 73 0.98 9.58 10.50
CA LEU A 73 1.65 10.71 9.86
C LEU A 73 0.81 11.99 9.97
N GLU A 74 -0.52 11.87 9.86
CA GLU A 74 -1.41 13.00 9.96
C GLU A 74 -1.45 13.60 11.37
N ARG A 75 -1.38 12.74 12.39
CA ARG A 75 -1.32 13.11 13.82
C ARG A 75 0.07 13.54 14.28
N ASN A 76 0.97 13.89 13.36
CA ASN A 76 2.34 14.36 13.62
C ASN A 76 3.23 13.33 14.34
N ALA A 77 3.00 12.02 14.14
CA ALA A 77 3.94 10.99 14.58
C ALA A 77 5.30 11.15 13.85
N ASN A 78 6.36 10.54 14.40
CA ASN A 78 7.68 10.53 13.76
C ASN A 78 7.58 9.86 12.37
N PRO A 79 7.76 10.60 11.26
CA PRO A 79 7.50 10.06 9.93
C PRO A 79 8.44 8.92 9.53
N ARG A 80 9.67 8.96 10.04
CA ARG A 80 10.63 7.88 9.78
C ARG A 80 10.18 6.59 10.42
N LEU A 81 9.82 6.63 11.70
CA LEU A 81 9.39 5.44 12.42
C LEU A 81 8.09 4.87 11.84
N ALA A 82 7.12 5.73 11.52
CA ALA A 82 5.86 5.30 10.93
C ALA A 82 6.07 4.57 9.60
N LEU A 83 6.91 5.13 8.72
CA LEU A 83 7.22 4.53 7.41
C LEU A 83 8.09 3.28 7.53
N ASP A 84 9.04 3.24 8.47
CA ASP A 84 9.86 2.05 8.72
C ASP A 84 8.97 0.89 9.23
N ASN A 85 8.03 1.16 10.13
CA ASN A 85 7.04 0.19 10.60
C ASN A 85 6.13 -0.31 9.47
N LEU A 86 5.69 0.60 8.58
CA LEU A 86 4.92 0.21 7.40
C LEU A 86 5.69 -0.81 6.55
N MET A 87 6.95 -0.55 6.24
CA MET A 87 7.75 -1.46 5.41
C MET A 87 7.90 -2.86 6.03
N LEU A 88 7.93 -2.96 7.36
CA LEU A 88 7.97 -4.24 8.08
C LEU A 88 6.61 -4.96 8.10
N ALA A 89 5.51 -4.22 8.00
CA ALA A 89 4.15 -4.76 8.02
C ALA A 89 3.66 -5.22 6.63
N LEU A 90 4.25 -4.70 5.55
CA LEU A 90 3.87 -5.08 4.19
C LEU A 90 4.33 -6.52 3.87
N PRO A 91 3.50 -7.31 3.18
CA PRO A 91 3.88 -8.65 2.80
C PRO A 91 4.94 -8.63 1.69
N THR A 92 5.88 -9.57 1.76
CA THR A 92 6.87 -9.78 0.69
C THR A 92 6.23 -10.53 -0.46
N ILE A 93 6.37 -9.97 -1.66
CA ILE A 93 5.94 -10.60 -2.91
C ILE A 93 7.18 -11.30 -3.46
N SER A 94 7.09 -12.63 -3.62
CA SER A 94 8.18 -13.46 -4.16
C SER A 94 7.96 -13.73 -5.64
#